data_AF-A0A973G4A0-F1
#
_entry.id   AF-A0A973G4A0-F1
#
_cell.length_a   1.000
_cell.length_b   1.000
_cell.length_c   1.000
_cell.angle_alpha   90.00
_cell.angle_beta   90.00
_cell.angle_gamma   90.00
#
_symmetry.space_group_name_H-M   'P 1'
#
loop_
_entity.id
_entity.type
_entity.pdbx_description
1 polymer ?
#
loop_
_entity_poly.entity_id
_entity_poly.type
_entity_poly.pdbx_seq_one_letter_code
_entity_poly.pdbx_strand_id
1 'polypeptide(L)'
;MKIFIWRHSKKFSSWSMFNEPHIYKDNYMQAEVVVLASSKEEALDLLRKSDDKWDVEELNRIEPIIVEPDRSCVVTKLIYFG
;
A
#
# COMPACT_ATOMS: atom_id res chain seq x y z
N MET A 1 5.29 8.27 15.77
CA MET A 1 4.60 8.18 14.45
C MET A 1 5.48 7.41 13.50
N LYS A 2 4.91 6.66 12.56
CA LYS A 2 5.57 5.80 11.59
C LYS A 2 4.90 5.99 10.24
N ILE A 3 5.65 5.80 9.16
CA ILE A 3 5.10 5.82 7.82
C ILE A 3 4.83 4.37 7.40
N PHE A 4 3.60 4.08 7.04
CA PHE A 4 3.15 2.79 6.53
C PHE A 4 2.98 2.91 5.01
N ILE A 5 3.62 2.01 4.28
CA ILE A 5 3.63 2.04 2.81
C ILE A 5 3.13 0.71 2.30
N TRP A 6 2.08 0.75 1.50
CA TRP A 6 1.58 -0.38 0.74
C TRP A 6 1.81 -0.11 -0.73
N ARG A 7 2.45 -1.06 -1.42
CA ARG A 7 2.70 -0.99 -2.86
C ARG A 7 2.31 -2.31 -3.50
N HIS A 8 1.50 -2.24 -4.54
CA HIS A 8 1.15 -3.38 -5.36
C HIS A 8 1.22 -3.01 -6.85
N SER A 9 1.71 -3.92 -7.69
CA SER A 9 1.72 -3.75 -9.13
C SER A 9 1.36 -5.04 -9.84
N LYS A 10 0.50 -4.92 -10.85
CA LYS A 10 0.07 -6.02 -11.72
C LYS A 10 0.99 -6.20 -12.95
N LYS A 11 2.16 -5.55 -12.99
CA LYS A 11 3.07 -5.60 -14.15
C LYS A 11 3.74 -6.98 -14.35
N PHE A 12 3.82 -7.81 -13.32
CA PHE A 12 4.47 -9.13 -13.37
C PHE A 12 3.49 -10.28 -13.13
N SER A 13 2.21 -10.07 -13.39
CA SER A 13 1.15 -11.07 -13.19
C SER A 13 1.23 -12.19 -14.24
N SER A 14 2.21 -13.08 -14.10
CA SER A 14 2.33 -14.29 -14.90
C SER A 14 1.28 -15.30 -14.46
N TRP A 15 0.16 -15.39 -15.20
CA TRP A 15 -0.68 -16.58 -15.51
C TRP A 15 -0.88 -17.71 -14.46
N SER A 16 -0.70 -17.46 -13.17
CA SER A 16 -0.84 -18.45 -12.09
C SER A 16 -1.13 -17.75 -10.76
N MET A 17 -2.16 -16.92 -10.67
CA MET A 17 -2.50 -16.26 -9.40
C MET A 17 -4.00 -16.32 -9.10
N PHE A 18 -4.40 -17.45 -8.52
CA PHE A 18 -5.70 -17.61 -7.86
C PHE A 18 -5.81 -16.77 -6.56
N ASN A 19 -4.81 -15.95 -6.23
CA ASN A 19 -4.70 -15.23 -4.96
C ASN A 19 -3.92 -13.91 -5.09
N GLU A 20 -3.99 -13.25 -6.26
CA GLU A 20 -3.33 -11.95 -6.44
C GLU A 20 -4.00 -10.88 -5.57
N PRO A 21 -3.24 -10.15 -4.74
CA PRO A 21 -3.83 -9.19 -3.82
C PRO A 21 -4.47 -8.01 -4.57
N HIS A 22 -5.68 -7.64 -4.18
CA HIS A 22 -6.44 -6.57 -4.82
C HIS A 22 -6.65 -5.38 -3.87
N ILE A 23 -5.60 -4.60 -3.64
CA ILE A 23 -5.60 -3.55 -2.59
C ILE A 23 -6.46 -2.30 -2.89
N TYR A 24 -7.02 -2.20 -4.10
CA TYR A 24 -7.81 -1.05 -4.55
C TYR A 24 -8.95 -1.55 -5.44
N LYS A 25 -10.17 -1.10 -5.19
CA LYS A 25 -11.39 -1.66 -5.80
C LYS A 25 -11.52 -1.43 -7.31
N ASP A 26 -10.93 -0.37 -7.84
CA ASP A 26 -10.94 -0.08 -9.28
C ASP A 26 -9.77 -0.77 -10.01
N ASN A 27 -9.77 -0.77 -11.34
CA ASN A 27 -8.64 -1.32 -12.10
C ASN A 27 -7.40 -0.43 -12.00
N TYR A 28 -6.25 -1.04 -11.70
CA TYR A 28 -4.95 -0.37 -11.62
C TYR A 28 -3.83 -1.29 -12.14
N MET A 29 -2.79 -0.70 -12.72
CA MET A 29 -1.52 -1.37 -13.04
C MET A 29 -0.51 -1.27 -11.89
N GLN A 30 -0.58 -0.19 -11.12
CA GLN A 30 0.21 0.02 -9.92
C GLN A 30 -0.63 0.86 -8.95
N ALA A 31 -0.72 0.40 -7.71
CA ALA A 31 -1.36 1.10 -6.61
C ALA A 31 -0.33 1.25 -5.48
N GLU A 32 -0.21 2.46 -4.96
CA GLU A 32 0.64 2.78 -3.83
C GLU A 32 -0.12 3.70 -2.89
N VAL A 33 -0.05 3.39 -1.59
CA VAL A 33 -0.56 4.28 -0.56
C VAL A 33 0.42 4.39 0.60
N VAL A 34 0.59 5.61 1.07
CA VAL A 34 1.54 6.00 2.10
C VAL A 34 0.77 6.74 3.19
N VAL A 35 0.85 6.24 4.43
CA VAL A 35 0.08 6.77 5.57
C VAL A 35 1.01 7.04 6.73
N LEU A 36 0.94 8.24 7.30
CA LEU A 36 1.62 8.58 8.54
C LEU A 36 0.67 8.31 9.72
N ALA A 37 0.99 7.32 10.55
CA ALA A 37 0.17 6.93 11.70
C ALA A 37 1.04 6.42 12.86
N SER A 38 0.48 6.27 14.05
CA SER A 38 1.17 5.71 15.21
C SER A 38 1.15 4.18 15.21
N SER A 39 0.11 3.56 14.63
CA SER A 39 -0.02 2.11 14.48
C SER A 39 -0.59 1.71 13.12
N LYS A 40 -0.52 0.39 12.81
CA LYS A 40 -1.11 -0.16 11.59
C LYS A 40 -2.63 0.00 11.61
N GLU A 41 -3.28 -0.23 12.75
CA GLU A 41 -4.74 -0.07 12.84
C GLU A 41 -5.17 1.38 12.59
N GLU A 42 -4.44 2.35 13.13
CA GLU A 42 -4.70 3.77 12.89
C GLU A 42 -4.51 4.13 11.41
N ALA A 43 -3.46 3.60 10.76
CA ALA A 43 -3.24 3.82 9.33
C ALA A 43 -4.39 3.27 8.47
N LEU A 44 -4.88 2.07 8.79
CA LEU A 44 -6.00 1.44 8.09
C LEU A 44 -7.32 2.17 8.32
N ASP A 45 -7.57 2.67 9.54
CA ASP A 45 -8.75 3.46 9.87
C ASP A 45 -8.74 4.82 9.13
N LEU A 46 -7.58 5.48 9.04
CA LEU A 46 -7.40 6.69 8.25
C LEU A 46 -7.71 6.44 6.77
N LEU A 47 -7.23 5.32 6.22
CA LEU A 47 -7.52 4.95 4.83
C LEU A 47 -9.01 4.75 4.60
N ARG A 48 -9.67 3.98 5.48
CA ARG A 48 -11.11 3.72 5.42
C ARG A 48 -11.94 5.01 5.45
N LYS A 49 -11.51 5.99 6.25
CA LYS A 49 -12.19 7.29 6.37
C LYS A 49 -11.89 8.23 5.20
N SER A 50 -10.73 8.10 4.57
CA SER A 50 -10.31 8.95 3.47
C SER A 50 -10.95 8.57 2.12
N ASP A 51 -11.02 7.27 1.81
CA ASP A 51 -11.51 6.78 0.54
C ASP A 51 -11.93 5.30 0.66
N ASP A 52 -13.20 5.00 0.34
CA ASP A 52 -13.77 3.66 0.39
C ASP A 52 -13.21 2.73 -0.70
N LYS A 53 -12.45 3.26 -1.66
CA LYS A 53 -11.85 2.47 -2.75
C LYS A 53 -10.66 1.63 -2.30
N TRP A 54 -10.02 1.93 -1.18
CA TRP A 54 -8.95 1.09 -0.63
C TRP A 54 -9.53 -0.13 0.06
N ASP A 55 -9.05 -1.31 -0.33
CA ASP A 55 -9.44 -2.55 0.32
C ASP A 55 -8.63 -2.74 1.60
N VAL A 56 -9.19 -2.27 2.71
CA VAL A 56 -8.56 -2.31 4.03
C VAL A 56 -8.34 -3.74 4.53
N GLU A 57 -9.19 -4.70 4.14
CA GLU A 57 -9.03 -6.10 4.53
C GLU A 57 -7.83 -6.72 3.83
N GLU A 58 -7.68 -6.44 2.53
CA GLU A 58 -6.54 -6.85 1.75
C GLU A 58 -5.24 -6.16 2.22
N LEU A 59 -5.30 -4.85 2.49
CA LEU A 59 -4.17 -4.07 3.06
C LEU A 59 -3.76 -4.58 4.45
N ASN A 60 -4.69 -5.12 5.23
CA ASN A 60 -4.38 -5.74 6.52
C ASN A 60 -3.73 -7.13 6.36
N ARG A 61 -4.10 -7.86 5.30
CA ARG A 61 -3.52 -9.17 4.96
C ARG A 61 -2.07 -9.06 4.50
N ILE A 62 -1.73 -8.00 3.77
CA ILE A 62 -0.36 -7.73 3.34
C ILE A 62 0.43 -6.94 4.39
N GLU A 63 1.73 -7.22 4.48
CA GLU A 63 2.61 -6.52 5.41
C GLU A 63 3.07 -5.18 4.81
N PRO A 64 2.76 -4.03 5.44
CA PRO A 64 3.27 -2.74 4.97
C PRO A 64 4.76 -2.62 5.23
N ILE A 65 5.43 -1.82 4.41
CA ILE A 65 6.75 -1.32 4.74
C ILE A 65 6.57 -0.23 5.79
N ILE A 66 7.22 -0.40 6.94
CA ILE A 66 7.16 0.55 8.05
C ILE A 66 8.46 1.33 8.10
N VAL A 67 8.37 2.65 8.02
CA VAL A 67 9.51 3.57 8.13
C VAL A 67 9.39 4.40 9.39
N GLU A 68 10.48 4.42 10.18
CA GLU A 68 10.59 5.26 11.37
C GLU A 68 11.16 6.64 10.98
N PRO A 69 10.44 7.75 11.29
CA PRO A 69 10.83 9.09 10.86
C PRO A 69 12.09 9.63 11.57
N ASP A 70 12.52 8.98 12.65
CA ASP A 70 13.72 9.36 13.42
C ASP A 70 15.04 9.05 12.69
N ARG A 71 14.99 8.39 11.52
CA ARG A 71 16.16 8.10 10.68
C ARG A 71 15.95 8.65 9.27
N SER A 72 16.97 9.32 8.74
CA SER A 72 16.97 9.73 7.34
C SER A 72 17.04 8.50 6.43
N CYS A 73 16.03 8.31 5.58
CA CYS A 73 16.03 7.24 4.58
C CYS A 73 15.29 7.65 3.31
N VAL A 74 15.59 6.96 2.21
CA VAL A 74 14.79 7.06 0.98
C VAL A 74 13.55 6.21 1.15
N VAL A 75 12.37 6.84 1.19
CA VAL A 75 11.08 6.18 1.41
C VAL A 75 10.54 5.57 0.12
N THR A 76 10.70 6.26 -1.01
CA THR A 76 10.27 5.78 -2.32
C THR A 76 11.16 6.34 -3.42
N LYS A 77 11.36 5.55 -4.48
CA LYS A 77 11.94 5.98 -5.76
C LYS A 77 11.12 5.34 -6.87
N LEU A 78 10.51 6.17 -7.70
CA LEU A 78 9.62 5.75 -8.77
C LEU A 78 10.16 6.33 -10.09
N ILE A 79 10.44 5.46 -11.06
CA ILE A 79 10.80 5.84 -12.42
C ILE A 79 9.83 5.11 -13.33
N TYR A 80 8.91 5.85 -13.96
CA TYR A 80 7.94 5.30 -14.89
C TYR A 80 8.39 5.61 -16.31
N PHE A 81 8.74 4.57 -17.06
CA PHE A 81 8.80 4.64 -18.52
C PHE A 81 7.44 4.15 -19.01
N GLY A 82 6.74 5.02 -19.74
CA GLY A 82 5.42 4.75 -20.32
C GLY A 82 5.41 3.51 -21.20
#